data_AF-A0AAD9E9F3-F1
#
_entry.id   AF-A0AAD9E9F3-F1
#
_cell.length_a   1.000
_cell.length_b   1.000
_cell.length_c   1.000
_cell.angle_alpha   90.00
_cell.angle_beta   90.00
_cell.angle_gamma   90.00
#
_symmetry.space_group_name_H-M   'P 1'
#
loop_
_entity.id
_entity.type
_entity.pdbx_description
1 polymer ?
#
loop_
_entity_poly.entity_id
_entity_poly.type
_entity_poly.pdbx_seq_one_letter_code
_entity_poly.pdbx_strand_id
1 'polypeptide(L)'
;MLEKANTMISPFSPLPNYILGTGLTFVGLLGFVKPLAVYDAFGIARPLSPDQPAEPFSYAKAGRDLATGLLFILLETYQEGSGNEDAVTMLWATTALVGMVDWWVVRSMGGKELQGKRWVHLGSGIACAGFAVWRAMCKF
;
A
#
# COMPACT_ATOMS: atom_id res chain seq x y z
N MET A 1 19.21 -37.71 2.76
CA MET A 1 18.58 -37.27 4.02
C MET A 1 19.29 -36.01 4.48
N LEU A 2 18.54 -34.91 4.54
CA LEU A 2 18.87 -33.61 5.16
C LEU A 2 20.03 -32.83 4.55
N GLU A 3 19.80 -32.34 3.32
CA GLU A 3 20.43 -31.09 2.89
C GLU A 3 19.96 -30.00 3.87
N LYS A 4 20.91 -29.39 4.59
CA LYS A 4 20.62 -28.30 5.53
C LYS A 4 19.88 -27.22 4.75
N ALA A 5 18.60 -27.03 5.05
CA ALA A 5 17.91 -25.80 4.73
C ALA A 5 18.67 -24.71 5.48
N ASN A 6 19.64 -24.09 4.81
CA ASN A 6 20.11 -22.77 5.18
C ASN A 6 18.89 -21.88 4.99
N THR A 7 18.10 -21.72 6.05
CA THR A 7 17.13 -20.64 6.13
C THR A 7 17.97 -19.38 6.02
N MET A 8 18.10 -18.84 4.81
CA MET A 8 18.72 -17.53 4.61
C MET A 8 17.73 -16.55 5.22
N ILE A 9 17.96 -16.25 6.49
CA ILE A 9 17.18 -15.26 7.23
C ILE A 9 17.37 -13.94 6.50
N SER A 10 16.28 -13.31 6.08
CA SER A 10 16.30 -11.99 5.49
C SER A 10 17.16 -11.03 6.32
N PRO A 11 18.06 -10.23 5.71
CA PRO A 11 18.78 -9.20 6.46
C PRO A 11 17.85 -8.04 6.87
N PHE A 12 16.62 -8.00 6.36
CA PHE A 12 15.65 -6.96 6.66
C PHE A 12 14.66 -7.42 7.73
N SER A 13 14.26 -6.49 8.60
CA SER A 13 13.17 -6.75 9.52
C SER A 13 11.86 -6.98 8.74
N PRO A 14 11.05 -7.99 9.11
CA PRO A 14 9.74 -8.23 8.49
C PRO A 14 8.67 -7.24 8.97
N LEU A 15 8.93 -6.55 10.09
CA LEU A 15 7.95 -5.69 10.77
C LEU A 15 7.33 -4.62 9.87
N PRO A 16 8.09 -3.88 9.02
CA PRO A 16 7.49 -2.88 8.14
C PRO A 16 6.44 -3.47 7.19
N ASN A 17 6.66 -4.70 6.69
CA ASN A 17 5.75 -5.38 5.78
C ASN A 17 4.48 -5.80 6.50
N TYR A 18 4.59 -6.36 7.71
CA TYR A 18 3.40 -6.72 8.50
C TYR A 18 2.61 -5.51 8.98
N ILE A 19 3.27 -4.41 9.36
CA ILE A 19 2.60 -3.18 9.79
C ILE A 19 1.82 -2.56 8.62
N LEU A 20 2.48 -2.34 7.47
CA LEU A 20 1.80 -1.80 6.30
C LEU A 20 0.75 -2.76 5.76
N GLY A 21 1.08 -4.05 5.69
CA GLY A 21 0.19 -5.10 5.22
C GLY A 21 -1.10 -5.17 6.02
N THR A 22 -0.99 -5.18 7.36
CA THR A 22 -2.15 -5.18 8.26
C THR A 22 -2.94 -3.89 8.15
N GLY A 23 -2.26 -2.74 8.12
CA GLY A 23 -2.91 -1.43 8.01
C GLY A 23 -3.71 -1.27 6.72
N LEU A 24 -3.11 -1.63 5.57
CA LEU A 24 -3.78 -1.55 4.27
C LEU A 24 -4.90 -2.58 4.12
N THR A 25 -4.72 -3.79 4.66
CA THR A 25 -5.79 -4.81 4.72
C THR A 25 -6.99 -4.28 5.51
N PHE A 26 -6.75 -3.70 6.69
CA PHE A 26 -7.79 -3.11 7.52
C PHE A 26 -8.49 -1.93 6.81
N VAL A 27 -7.73 -1.00 6.21
CA VAL A 27 -8.28 0.14 5.46
C VAL A 27 -9.13 -0.33 4.28
N GLY A 28 -8.67 -1.35 3.54
CA GLY A 28 -9.41 -1.95 2.43
C GLY A 28 -10.74 -2.55 2.88
N LEU A 29 -10.73 -3.39 3.94
CA LEU A 29 -11.95 -3.96 4.52
C LEU A 29 -12.91 -2.88 5.02
N LEU A 30 -12.38 -1.86 5.71
CA LEU A 30 -13.19 -0.74 6.21
C LEU A 30 -13.81 0.06 5.06
N GLY A 31 -13.12 0.17 3.92
CA GLY A 31 -13.62 0.86 2.73
C GLY A 31 -14.86 0.21 2.11
N PHE A 32 -15.01 -1.12 2.23
CA PHE A 32 -16.24 -1.81 1.82
C PHE A 32 -17.42 -1.52 2.75
N VAL A 33 -17.15 -1.35 4.05
CA VAL A 33 -18.17 -1.07 5.08
C VAL A 33 -18.54 0.42 5.13
N LYS A 34 -17.56 1.31 4.91
CA LYS A 34 -17.69 2.77 4.99
C LYS A 34 -17.17 3.45 3.71
N PRO A 35 -17.80 3.21 2.55
CA PRO A 35 -17.30 3.70 1.26
C PRO A 35 -17.19 5.23 1.18
N LEU A 36 -18.09 5.99 1.83
CA LEU A 36 -18.01 7.45 1.83
C LEU A 36 -16.80 7.99 2.59
N ALA A 37 -16.33 7.29 3.62
CA ALA A 37 -15.14 7.68 4.37
C ALA A 37 -13.85 7.53 3.53
N VAL A 38 -13.89 6.71 2.47
CA VAL A 38 -12.76 6.54 1.53
C VAL A 38 -12.46 7.85 0.79
N TYR A 39 -13.48 8.65 0.46
CA TYR A 39 -13.31 9.93 -0.23
C TYR A 39 -12.52 10.93 0.61
N ASP A 40 -12.90 11.10 1.89
CA ASP A 40 -12.23 12.05 2.79
C ASP A 40 -10.82 11.58 3.14
N ALA A 41 -10.66 10.26 3.36
CA ALA A 41 -9.37 9.66 3.65
C ALA A 41 -8.42 9.82 2.46
N PHE A 42 -8.91 9.64 1.24
CA PHE A 42 -8.14 9.80 0.02
C PHE A 42 -7.87 11.26 -0.32
N GLY A 43 -8.84 12.16 -0.08
CA GLY A 43 -8.72 13.59 -0.36
C GLY A 43 -9.46 14.08 -1.61
N ILE A 44 -10.53 13.39 -2.00
CA ILE A 44 -11.41 13.82 -3.11
C ILE A 44 -12.80 14.16 -2.58
N ALA A 45 -13.54 14.97 -3.32
CA ALA A 45 -14.90 15.36 -2.94
C ALA A 45 -15.84 14.15 -2.95
N ARG A 46 -16.70 14.04 -1.95
CA ARG A 46 -17.77 13.04 -1.91
C ARG A 46 -18.77 13.29 -3.06
N PRO A 47 -19.53 12.26 -3.48
CA PRO A 47 -20.66 12.44 -4.39
C PRO A 47 -21.67 13.46 -3.84
N LEU A 48 -22.33 14.21 -4.72
CA LEU A 48 -23.18 15.36 -4.35
C LEU A 48 -24.55 14.95 -3.81
N SER A 49 -25.02 13.72 -4.06
CA SER A 49 -26.32 13.24 -3.59
C SER A 49 -26.16 12.09 -2.59
N PRO A 50 -26.85 12.13 -1.43
CA PRO A 50 -26.94 11.01 -0.48
C PRO A 50 -27.56 9.74 -1.08
N ASP A 51 -28.28 9.89 -2.19
CA ASP A 51 -29.06 8.84 -2.86
C ASP A 51 -28.24 8.17 -3.98
N GLN A 52 -27.08 8.73 -4.31
CA GLN A 52 -26.16 8.11 -5.25
C GLN A 52 -25.46 6.93 -4.56
N PRO A 53 -25.54 5.71 -5.13
CA PRO A 53 -24.79 4.59 -4.59
C PRO A 53 -23.30 4.94 -4.53
N ALA A 54 -22.60 4.41 -3.52
CA ALA A 54 -21.16 4.56 -3.40
C ALA A 54 -20.49 4.29 -4.75
N GLU A 55 -19.86 5.33 -5.33
CA GLU A 55 -19.40 5.22 -6.71
C GLU A 55 -18.28 4.18 -6.83
N PRO A 56 -18.08 3.58 -8.03
CA PRO A 56 -17.08 2.54 -8.26
C PRO A 56 -15.68 2.85 -7.72
N PHE A 57 -15.32 4.14 -7.61
CA PHE A 57 -14.08 4.61 -7.01
C PHE A 57 -13.83 4.03 -5.61
N SER A 58 -14.79 4.13 -4.67
CA SER A 58 -14.54 3.73 -3.28
C SER A 58 -14.27 2.24 -3.15
N TYR A 59 -14.99 1.42 -3.92
CA TYR A 59 -14.80 -0.03 -3.93
C TYR A 59 -13.54 -0.45 -4.68
N ALA A 60 -13.21 0.21 -5.79
CA ALA A 60 -11.97 -0.03 -6.52
C ALA A 60 -10.75 0.29 -5.65
N LYS A 61 -10.76 1.43 -4.96
CA LYS A 61 -9.69 1.79 -4.01
C LYS A 61 -9.63 0.84 -2.82
N ALA A 62 -10.78 0.50 -2.22
CA ALA A 62 -10.84 -0.45 -1.11
C ALA A 62 -10.26 -1.82 -1.51
N GLY A 63 -10.62 -2.32 -2.70
CA GLY A 63 -10.07 -3.56 -3.26
C GLY A 63 -8.57 -3.48 -3.50
N ARG A 64 -8.07 -2.35 -4.03
CA ARG A 64 -6.62 -2.13 -4.22
C ARG A 64 -5.87 -2.10 -2.90
N ASP A 65 -6.36 -1.38 -1.90
CA ASP A 65 -5.70 -1.27 -0.59
C ASP A 65 -5.72 -2.63 0.13
N LEU A 66 -6.83 -3.38 0.05
CA LEU A 66 -6.91 -4.76 0.54
C LEU A 66 -5.90 -5.68 -0.15
N ALA A 67 -5.87 -5.69 -1.49
CA ALA A 67 -4.96 -6.52 -2.26
C ALA A 67 -3.50 -6.19 -1.98
N THR A 68 -3.15 -4.90 -1.90
CA THR A 68 -1.80 -4.44 -1.57
C THR A 68 -1.40 -4.86 -0.16
N GLY A 69 -2.32 -4.71 0.80
CA GLY A 69 -2.09 -5.15 2.19
C GLY A 69 -1.83 -6.64 2.30
N LEU A 70 -2.65 -7.46 1.64
CA LEU A 70 -2.47 -8.91 1.58
C LEU A 70 -1.16 -9.29 0.88
N LEU A 71 -0.78 -8.60 -0.21
CA LEU A 71 0.49 -8.85 -0.88
C LEU A 71 1.69 -8.62 0.05
N PHE A 72 1.67 -7.60 0.90
CA PHE A 72 2.75 -7.38 1.87
C PHE A 72 2.89 -8.53 2.86
N ILE A 73 1.76 -9.06 3.36
CA ILE A 73 1.76 -10.19 4.29
C ILE A 73 2.22 -11.46 3.57
N LEU A 74 1.61 -11.78 2.42
CA LEU A 74 1.85 -13.03 1.69
C LEU A 74 3.26 -13.10 1.10
N LEU A 75 3.77 -12.00 0.54
CA LEU A 75 5.14 -11.98 0.01
C LEU A 75 6.20 -11.97 1.10
N GLU A 76 5.92 -11.39 2.27
CA GLU A 76 6.83 -11.53 3.42
C GLU A 76 6.86 -12.99 3.91
N THR A 77 5.72 -13.63 4.11
CA THR A 77 5.67 -15.06 4.48
C THR A 77 6.33 -15.95 3.42
N TYR A 78 6.16 -15.61 2.13
CA TYR A 78 6.86 -16.32 1.05
C TYR A 78 8.37 -16.09 1.09
N GLN A 79 8.83 -14.86 1.34
CA GLN A 79 10.25 -14.52 1.51
C GLN A 79 10.85 -15.30 2.69
N GLU A 80 10.18 -15.35 3.85
CA GLU A 80 10.63 -16.11 5.02
C GLU A 80 10.85 -17.61 4.71
N GLY A 81 10.00 -18.20 3.85
CA GLY A 81 10.10 -19.60 3.45
C GLY A 81 11.06 -19.87 2.29
N SER A 82 11.30 -18.90 1.39
CA SER A 82 12.02 -19.09 0.13
C SER A 82 13.34 -18.31 0.01
N GLY A 83 13.57 -17.31 0.87
CA GLY A 83 14.66 -16.34 0.73
C GLY A 83 14.47 -15.32 -0.39
N ASN A 84 13.28 -15.22 -1.00
CA ASN A 84 13.03 -14.33 -2.14
C ASN A 84 12.83 -12.86 -1.74
N GLU A 85 13.93 -12.17 -1.48
CA GLU A 85 13.99 -10.75 -1.12
C GLU A 85 13.54 -9.79 -2.24
N ASP A 86 13.64 -10.23 -3.49
CA ASP A 86 13.29 -9.43 -4.66
C ASP A 86 11.78 -9.19 -4.74
N ALA A 87 10.97 -10.20 -4.40
CA ALA A 87 9.52 -10.09 -4.40
C ALA A 87 9.02 -8.94 -3.50
N VAL A 88 9.51 -8.88 -2.26
CA VAL A 88 9.14 -7.83 -1.30
C VAL A 88 9.70 -6.48 -1.73
N THR A 89 10.94 -6.43 -2.24
CA THR A 89 11.53 -5.18 -2.73
C THR A 89 10.74 -4.59 -3.91
N MET A 90 10.32 -5.43 -4.85
CA MET A 90 9.47 -5.03 -5.98
C MET A 90 8.08 -4.56 -5.51
N LEU A 91 7.53 -5.18 -4.46
CA LEU A 91 6.26 -4.75 -3.88
C LEU A 91 6.35 -3.34 -3.30
N TRP A 92 7.43 -3.00 -2.59
CA TRP A 92 7.67 -1.63 -2.11
C TRP A 92 7.78 -0.63 -3.26
N ALA A 93 8.56 -0.96 -4.30
CA ALA A 93 8.69 -0.09 -5.47
C ALA A 93 7.35 0.11 -6.19
N THR A 94 6.55 -0.95 -6.34
CA THR A 94 5.21 -0.89 -6.95
C THR A 94 4.25 -0.05 -6.10
N THR A 95 4.30 -0.20 -4.78
CA THR A 95 3.47 0.58 -3.84
C THR A 95 3.86 2.06 -3.85
N ALA A 96 5.14 2.38 -4.07
CA ALA A 96 5.59 3.74 -4.28
C ALA A 96 4.91 4.40 -5.49
N LEU A 97 4.78 3.66 -6.60
CA LEU A 97 4.06 4.13 -7.79
C LEU A 97 2.57 4.36 -7.49
N VAL A 98 1.94 3.50 -6.69
CA VAL A 98 0.55 3.69 -6.23
C VAL A 98 0.42 5.01 -5.47
N GLY A 99 1.31 5.27 -4.50
CA GLY A 99 1.32 6.54 -3.77
C GLY A 99 1.53 7.75 -4.68
N MET A 100 2.33 7.60 -5.75
CA MET A 100 2.56 8.67 -6.72
C MET A 100 1.36 8.95 -7.62
N VAL A 101 0.64 7.91 -8.04
CA VAL A 101 -0.63 8.06 -8.75
C VAL A 101 -1.66 8.72 -7.84
N ASP A 102 -1.76 8.30 -6.57
CA ASP A 102 -2.68 8.88 -5.59
C ASP A 102 -2.40 10.37 -5.35
N TRP A 103 -1.13 10.76 -5.26
CA TRP A 103 -0.73 12.17 -5.21
C TRP A 103 -1.21 12.93 -6.44
N TRP A 104 -0.99 12.38 -7.64
CA TRP A 104 -1.39 13.03 -8.89
C TRP A 104 -2.91 13.20 -8.98
N VAL A 105 -3.68 12.18 -8.59
CA VAL A 105 -5.15 12.24 -8.57
C VAL A 105 -5.62 13.33 -7.62
N VAL A 106 -5.15 13.36 -6.36
CA VAL A 106 -5.58 14.39 -5.40
C VAL A 106 -5.13 15.78 -5.84
N ARG A 107 -3.93 15.92 -6.41
CA ARG A 107 -3.46 17.20 -6.95
C ARG A 107 -4.37 17.71 -8.07
N SER A 108 -4.86 16.82 -8.94
CA SER A 108 -5.60 17.20 -10.16
C SER A 108 -7.11 17.28 -9.95
N MET A 109 -7.65 16.48 -9.02
CA MET A 109 -9.08 16.24 -8.85
C MET A 109 -9.56 16.44 -7.40
N GLY A 110 -8.66 16.69 -6.46
CA GLY A 110 -9.00 16.88 -5.04
C GLY A 110 -9.72 18.20 -4.78
N GLY A 111 -10.72 18.17 -3.90
CA GLY A 111 -11.42 19.38 -3.45
C GLY A 111 -10.46 20.36 -2.76
N LYS A 112 -10.69 21.67 -2.88
CA LYS A 112 -9.79 22.72 -2.35
C LYS A 112 -9.41 22.51 -0.88
N GLU A 113 -10.36 22.07 -0.07
CA GLU A 113 -10.17 21.82 1.37
C GLU A 113 -9.39 20.53 1.67
N LEU A 114 -9.37 19.57 0.74
CA LEU A 114 -8.72 18.26 0.89
C LEU A 114 -7.35 18.19 0.20
N GLN A 115 -6.92 19.25 -0.48
CA GLN A 115 -5.63 19.32 -1.18
C GLN A 115 -4.42 19.02 -0.29
N GLY A 116 -4.53 19.20 1.03
CA GLY A 116 -3.48 18.78 1.97
C GLY A 116 -3.14 17.29 1.90
N LYS A 117 -4.10 16.43 1.55
CA LYS A 117 -3.92 14.96 1.44
C LYS A 117 -2.93 14.56 0.36
N ARG A 118 -2.71 15.39 -0.66
CA ARG A 118 -1.69 15.11 -1.70
C ARG A 118 -0.30 14.92 -1.07
N TRP A 119 0.04 15.69 -0.03
CA TRP A 119 1.35 15.60 0.61
C TRP A 119 1.53 14.30 1.38
N VAL A 120 0.45 13.73 1.92
CA VAL A 120 0.46 12.41 2.54
C VAL A 120 0.78 11.35 1.48
N HIS A 121 0.08 11.37 0.33
CA HIS A 121 0.34 10.41 -0.75
C HIS A 121 1.75 10.54 -1.33
N LEU A 122 2.22 11.77 -1.54
CA LEU A 122 3.59 12.02 -2.01
C LEU A 122 4.62 11.50 -0.99
N GLY A 123 4.42 11.83 0.29
CA GLY A 123 5.30 11.38 1.37
C GLY A 123 5.36 9.85 1.47
N SER A 124 4.20 9.19 1.42
CA SER A 124 4.11 7.72 1.40
C SER A 124 4.81 7.11 0.19
N GLY A 125 4.60 7.69 -1.00
CA GLY A 125 5.26 7.25 -2.23
C GLY A 125 6.79 7.36 -2.14
N ILE A 126 7.30 8.51 -1.70
CA ILE A 126 8.74 8.73 -1.52
C ILE A 126 9.32 7.80 -0.44
N ALA A 127 8.62 7.60 0.68
CA ALA A 127 9.05 6.69 1.73
C ALA A 127 9.15 5.24 1.21
N CYS A 128 8.15 4.78 0.46
CA CYS A 128 8.18 3.45 -0.15
C CYS A 128 9.31 3.31 -1.19
N ALA A 129 9.51 4.31 -2.03
CA ALA A 129 10.59 4.31 -3.03
C ALA A 129 11.97 4.29 -2.36
N GLY A 130 12.17 5.13 -1.35
CA GLY A 130 13.41 5.19 -0.57
C GLY A 130 13.69 3.86 0.13
N PHE A 131 12.67 3.23 0.72
CA PHE A 131 12.81 1.92 1.35
C PHE A 131 13.12 0.82 0.33
N ALA A 132 12.48 0.83 -0.84
CA ALA A 132 12.78 -0.11 -1.92
C ALA A 132 14.22 0.03 -2.44
N VAL A 133 14.69 1.27 -2.66
CA VAL A 133 16.06 1.56 -3.11
C VAL A 133 17.06 1.13 -2.04
N TRP A 134 16.82 1.46 -0.77
CA TRP A 134 17.66 1.02 0.34
C TRP A 134 17.75 -0.51 0.43
N ARG A 135 16.60 -1.21 0.34
CA ARG A 135 16.57 -2.68 0.28
C ARG A 135 17.37 -3.22 -0.90
N ALA A 136 17.23 -2.64 -2.08
CA ALA A 136 17.98 -3.07 -3.26
C ALA A 136 19.50 -2.89 -3.10
N MET A 137 19.95 -1.84 -2.40
CA MET A 137 21.37 -1.55 -2.18
C MET A 137 22.01 -2.37 -1.04
N CYS A 138 21.21 -2.86 -0.09
CA CYS A 138 21.70 -3.54 1.12
C CYS A 138 21.42 -5.06 1.17
N LYS A 139 21.09 -5.68 0.02
CA LYS A 139 21.09 -7.14 -0.11
C LYS A 139 22.55 -7.62 -0.12
N PHE A 140 22.95 -8.38 0.89
CA PHE A 140 24.29 -9.00 0.98
C PHE A 140 24.17 -10.51 0.86
#